data_AF-A0A0R0M891-F1
#
_entry.id   AF-A0A0R0M891-F1
#
_cell.length_a   1.000
_cell.length_b   1.000
_cell.length_c   1.000
_cell.angle_alpha   90.00
_cell.angle_beta   90.00
_cell.angle_gamma   90.00
#
_symmetry.space_group_name_H-M   'P 1'
#
loop_
_entity.id
_entity.type
_entity.pdbx_description
1 polymer ?
#
loop_
_entity_poly.entity_id
_entity_poly.type
_entity_poly.pdbx_seq_one_letter_code
_entity_poly.pdbx_strand_id
1 'polypeptide(L)'
;MISKGFLIAFLTLPRNLSVVQVVSMATLALGLSINTAFAGDPFRANQPHKIGDRTEAAFRAIFEQGNYGAGEDHLKKAMVEEPGEPLVYALKASLSYVNQDWVALEKYSRKTLETGEKLTATNPLRGNLYTGVGNFLIGATTLTRQGVWKGASQAFLQLKKVYEYLDQAEAIDANDPELSLIRGYMNLMLAVNLPFTSPEQAIEQWQQNAAPRYLVDRGIALAYRDLKQYPEALEYVNRALNSTSDNPEIYYLKAQILHEQAKREQDQNLVQQAIANFDLALAKKSQLPSGLVKQIEYERSQAQARLKSN
;
A
#
# COMPACT_ATOMS: atom_id res chain seq x y z
N MET A 1 27.36 15.26 -13.27
CA MET A 1 26.72 14.86 -14.55
C MET A 1 25.32 14.38 -14.22
N ILE A 2 24.34 15.25 -14.47
CA ILE A 2 22.95 15.10 -14.06
C ILE A 2 22.31 14.02 -14.94
N SER A 3 22.18 12.82 -14.39
CA SER A 3 21.71 11.64 -15.11
C SER A 3 20.23 11.77 -15.40
N LYS A 4 19.88 11.53 -16.68
CA LYS A 4 18.57 11.66 -17.33
C LYS A 4 17.55 10.59 -16.88
N GLY A 5 17.56 10.20 -15.61
CA GLY A 5 16.70 9.20 -15.02
C GLY A 5 15.95 9.76 -13.83
N PHE A 6 14.99 10.66 -14.07
CA PHE A 6 13.84 10.84 -13.17
C PHE A 6 12.88 9.65 -13.44
N LEU A 7 13.40 8.40 -13.46
CA LEU A 7 13.04 7.34 -12.48
C LEU A 7 11.51 7.35 -12.26
N ILE A 8 10.71 7.02 -13.27
CA ILE A 8 10.25 5.66 -13.62
C ILE A 8 10.21 4.75 -12.38
N ALA A 9 9.01 4.25 -12.03
CA ALA A 9 8.74 3.18 -11.06
C ALA A 9 8.18 3.62 -9.69
N PHE A 10 6.89 3.92 -9.64
CA PHE A 10 6.06 3.33 -8.58
C PHE A 10 5.27 2.19 -9.22
N LEU A 11 5.88 1.01 -9.19
CA LEU A 11 5.32 -0.31 -9.51
C LEU A 11 4.65 -0.43 -10.90
N THR A 12 5.49 -0.72 -11.91
CA THR A 12 5.17 -1.28 -13.24
C THR A 12 4.28 -0.52 -14.22
N LEU A 13 4.87 -0.25 -15.38
CA LEU A 13 4.18 0.10 -16.62
C LEU A 13 4.47 -0.97 -17.68
N PRO A 14 3.42 -1.52 -18.32
CA PRO A 14 3.52 -1.85 -19.73
C PRO A 14 2.37 -1.26 -20.56
N ARG A 15 2.71 -1.04 -21.83
CA ARG A 15 2.00 -0.33 -22.89
C ARG A 15 1.06 -1.32 -23.62
N ASN A 16 -0.21 -0.95 -23.73
CA ASN A 16 -1.24 -1.41 -24.70
C ASN A 16 -2.11 -2.66 -24.42
N LEU A 17 -3.40 -2.44 -24.73
CA LEU A 17 -4.47 -3.31 -25.29
C LEU A 17 -5.55 -3.92 -24.37
N SER A 18 -6.69 -4.16 -25.01
CA SER A 18 -8.07 -3.85 -24.62
C SER A 18 -8.97 -5.05 -24.29
N VAL A 19 -9.95 -4.80 -23.40
CA VAL A 19 -11.37 -5.23 -23.32
C VAL A 19 -11.78 -6.61 -23.88
N VAL A 20 -12.39 -7.46 -23.03
CA VAL A 20 -13.79 -7.99 -23.13
C VAL A 20 -14.16 -8.75 -21.83
N GLN A 21 -15.42 -8.58 -21.42
CA GLN A 21 -16.09 -9.08 -20.21
C GLN A 21 -16.67 -10.50 -20.39
N VAL A 22 -16.83 -11.27 -19.30
CA VAL A 22 -17.93 -12.25 -19.12
C VAL A 22 -18.38 -12.28 -17.64
N VAL A 23 -19.68 -12.45 -17.45
CA VAL A 23 -20.51 -12.29 -16.24
C VAL A 23 -20.95 -13.66 -15.67
N SER A 24 -21.39 -13.67 -14.39
CA SER A 24 -22.25 -14.65 -13.68
C SER A 24 -21.56 -15.82 -12.96
N MET A 25 -22.01 -16.35 -11.81
CA MET A 25 -23.10 -16.02 -10.88
C MET A 25 -22.87 -16.75 -9.53
N ALA A 26 -23.62 -16.30 -8.51
CA ALA A 26 -23.66 -16.68 -7.09
C ALA A 26 -23.96 -18.15 -6.73
N THR A 27 -23.60 -18.54 -5.49
CA THR A 27 -24.51 -19.04 -4.40
C THR A 27 -23.70 -19.17 -3.08
N LEU A 28 -24.08 -18.48 -1.98
CA LEU A 28 -24.84 -18.96 -0.79
C LEU A 28 -24.23 -20.23 -0.15
N ALA A 29 -24.07 -20.42 1.16
CA ALA A 29 -24.30 -19.69 2.42
C ALA A 29 -23.60 -20.53 3.52
N LEU A 30 -23.34 -19.98 4.70
CA LEU A 30 -23.72 -20.57 6.01
C LEU A 30 -23.09 -19.79 7.17
N GLY A 31 -23.93 -19.53 8.16
CA GLY A 31 -23.64 -18.72 9.32
C GLY A 31 -22.65 -19.38 10.26
N LEU A 32 -21.79 -18.54 10.83
CA LEU A 32 -21.14 -18.79 12.09
C LEU A 32 -21.42 -17.60 12.99
N SER A 33 -21.85 -17.94 14.19
CA SER A 33 -22.19 -17.09 15.32
C SER A 33 -21.20 -15.93 15.46
N ILE A 34 -21.63 -14.74 15.09
CA ILE A 34 -20.93 -13.50 15.39
C ILE A 34 -21.03 -13.30 16.90
N ASN A 35 -19.96 -13.67 17.62
CA ASN A 35 -19.57 -12.87 18.76
C ASN A 35 -19.56 -11.42 18.25
N THR A 36 -20.34 -10.54 18.84
CA THR A 36 -20.18 -9.10 18.67
C THR A 36 -18.87 -8.70 19.35
N ALA A 37 -17.75 -9.20 18.86
CA ALA A 37 -16.52 -8.45 18.88
C ALA A 37 -16.84 -7.18 18.09
N PHE A 38 -16.65 -6.02 18.69
CA PHE A 38 -16.65 -4.77 17.95
C PHE A 38 -15.81 -4.98 16.68
N ALA A 39 -16.41 -4.76 15.50
CA ALA A 39 -15.72 -4.70 14.22
C ALA A 39 -14.34 -4.07 14.42
N GLY A 40 -13.29 -4.85 14.20
CA GLY A 40 -11.98 -4.62 14.76
C GLY A 40 -11.22 -3.60 13.94
N ASP A 41 -11.14 -2.37 14.44
CA ASP A 41 -10.15 -1.39 13.99
C ASP A 41 -8.76 -2.07 13.87
N PRO A 42 -8.20 -2.25 12.66
CA PRO A 42 -6.95 -2.98 12.47
C PRO A 42 -5.74 -2.15 12.96
N PHE A 43 -5.97 -0.89 13.29
CA PHE A 43 -4.95 0.04 13.76
C PHE A 43 -4.94 0.14 15.28
N ARG A 44 -6.10 0.03 15.94
CA ARG A 44 -6.24 0.31 17.38
C ARG A 44 -6.74 -0.92 18.15
N ALA A 45 -5.84 -1.53 18.92
CA ALA A 45 -6.21 -2.60 19.85
C ALA A 45 -6.95 -2.06 21.10
N ASN A 46 -6.60 -0.84 21.52
CA ASN A 46 -7.23 -0.14 22.64
C ASN A 46 -8.12 0.99 22.08
N GLN A 47 -9.36 1.07 22.54
CA GLN A 47 -10.35 2.06 22.07
C GLN A 47 -10.53 2.06 20.54
N PRO A 48 -10.96 0.93 19.95
CA PRO A 48 -11.12 0.82 18.51
C PRO A 48 -12.15 1.80 17.97
N HIS A 49 -11.87 2.40 16.82
CA HIS A 49 -12.86 3.14 16.06
C HIS A 49 -13.76 2.20 15.25
N LYS A 50 -15.03 2.57 15.11
CA LYS A 50 -15.98 1.79 14.30
C LYS A 50 -15.69 2.01 12.81
N ILE A 51 -15.09 1.01 12.16
CA ILE A 51 -14.81 1.02 10.71
C ILE A 51 -15.70 0.08 9.88
N GLY A 52 -16.45 -0.81 10.53
CA GLY A 52 -17.32 -1.79 9.87
C GLY A 52 -16.61 -3.09 9.48
N ASP A 53 -17.34 -4.20 9.57
CA ASP A 53 -16.81 -5.56 9.39
C ASP A 53 -16.32 -5.82 7.95
N ARG A 54 -16.99 -5.23 6.95
CA ARG A 54 -16.61 -5.41 5.54
C ARG A 54 -15.35 -4.63 5.21
N THR A 55 -15.22 -3.44 5.75
CA THR A 55 -14.01 -2.63 5.61
C THR A 55 -12.81 -3.32 6.26
N GLU A 56 -12.97 -3.84 7.48
CA GLU A 56 -11.90 -4.60 8.14
C GLU A 56 -11.51 -5.84 7.31
N ALA A 57 -12.50 -6.62 6.86
CA ALA A 57 -12.25 -7.80 6.06
C ALA A 57 -11.53 -7.48 4.74
N ALA A 58 -11.89 -6.36 4.10
CA ALA A 58 -11.18 -5.88 2.93
C ALA A 58 -9.73 -5.51 3.23
N PHE A 59 -9.50 -4.77 4.33
CA PHE A 59 -8.17 -4.36 4.75
C PHE A 59 -7.28 -5.58 5.02
N ARG A 60 -7.76 -6.56 5.79
CA ARG A 60 -7.01 -7.80 6.09
C ARG A 60 -6.76 -8.62 4.82
N ALA A 61 -7.77 -8.80 3.98
CA ALA A 61 -7.61 -9.54 2.73
C ALA A 61 -6.50 -8.92 1.87
N ILE A 62 -6.45 -7.59 1.73
CA ILE A 62 -5.43 -6.92 0.92
C ILE A 62 -4.06 -6.96 1.61
N PHE A 63 -3.97 -6.48 2.85
CA PHE A 63 -2.68 -6.18 3.48
C PHE A 63 -2.09 -7.31 4.30
N GLU A 64 -2.93 -8.08 4.99
CA GLU A 64 -2.48 -9.19 5.82
C GLU A 64 -2.29 -10.44 4.94
N GLN A 65 -3.22 -10.70 4.03
CA GLN A 65 -3.25 -11.94 3.23
C GLN A 65 -2.68 -11.77 1.82
N GLY A 66 -2.54 -10.54 1.31
CA GLY A 66 -2.13 -10.30 -0.08
C GLY A 66 -3.14 -10.79 -1.12
N ASN A 67 -4.42 -10.88 -0.75
CA ASN A 67 -5.54 -11.37 -1.54
C ASN A 67 -6.43 -10.23 -2.05
N TYR A 68 -6.05 -9.70 -3.21
CA TYR A 68 -6.72 -8.57 -3.85
C TYR A 68 -8.12 -8.90 -4.36
N GLY A 69 -8.34 -10.14 -4.81
CA GLY A 69 -9.65 -10.60 -5.25
C GLY A 69 -10.68 -10.60 -4.10
N ALA A 70 -10.33 -11.23 -2.98
CA ALA A 70 -11.17 -11.22 -1.79
C ALA A 70 -11.36 -9.80 -1.24
N GLY A 71 -10.30 -8.99 -1.22
CA GLY A 71 -10.36 -7.60 -0.81
C GLY A 71 -11.37 -6.78 -1.62
N GLU A 72 -11.31 -6.89 -2.95
CA GLU A 72 -12.24 -6.21 -3.85
C GLU A 72 -13.70 -6.65 -3.62
N ASP A 73 -13.94 -7.93 -3.36
CA ASP A 73 -15.29 -8.43 -3.05
C ASP A 73 -15.83 -7.93 -1.72
N HIS A 74 -14.97 -7.79 -0.70
CA HIS A 74 -15.33 -7.15 0.56
C HIS A 74 -15.63 -5.67 0.38
N LEU A 75 -14.82 -4.94 -0.42
CA LEU A 75 -15.06 -3.52 -0.70
C LEU A 75 -16.38 -3.27 -1.43
N LYS A 76 -16.76 -4.13 -2.38
CA LYS A 76 -18.07 -4.02 -3.05
C LYS A 76 -19.24 -4.10 -2.06
N LYS A 77 -19.14 -4.97 -1.05
CA LYS A 77 -20.15 -5.10 0.01
C LYS A 77 -20.10 -3.90 0.96
N ALA A 78 -18.90 -3.48 1.37
CA ALA A 78 -18.70 -2.32 2.24
C ALA A 78 -19.28 -1.03 1.64
N MET A 79 -19.19 -0.83 0.32
CA MET A 79 -19.79 0.34 -0.34
C MET A 79 -21.32 0.42 -0.21
N VAL A 80 -22.00 -0.70 0.06
CA VAL A 80 -23.45 -0.78 0.27
C VAL A 80 -23.79 -0.76 1.76
N GLU A 81 -23.07 -1.56 2.55
CA GLU A 81 -23.34 -1.79 3.98
C GLU A 81 -22.75 -0.69 4.89
N GLU A 82 -21.66 -0.05 4.46
CA GLU A 82 -20.83 0.89 5.22
C GLU A 82 -20.54 2.18 4.40
N PRO A 83 -21.55 2.83 3.79
CA PRO A 83 -21.32 3.88 2.78
C PRO A 83 -20.66 5.16 3.32
N GLY A 84 -20.62 5.33 4.64
CA GLY A 84 -19.98 6.46 5.33
C GLY A 84 -18.53 6.21 5.76
N GLU A 85 -17.98 5.02 5.53
CA GLU A 85 -16.60 4.69 5.91
C GLU A 85 -15.61 5.15 4.82
N PRO A 86 -14.76 6.16 5.09
CA PRO A 86 -13.82 6.68 4.09
C PRO A 86 -12.74 5.69 3.66
N LEU A 87 -12.33 4.76 4.52
CA LEU A 87 -11.30 3.75 4.19
C LEU A 87 -11.73 2.87 3.02
N VAL A 88 -13.02 2.55 2.90
CA VAL A 88 -13.55 1.79 1.74
C VAL A 88 -13.15 2.45 0.44
N TYR A 89 -13.37 3.76 0.34
CA TYR A 89 -13.12 4.51 -0.87
C TYR A 89 -11.62 4.74 -1.09
N ALA A 90 -10.83 4.91 -0.03
CA ALA A 90 -9.39 4.99 -0.12
C ALA A 90 -8.80 3.70 -0.71
N LEU A 91 -9.23 2.52 -0.21
CA LEU A 91 -8.80 1.22 -0.73
C LEU A 91 -9.25 1.00 -2.17
N LYS A 92 -10.48 1.37 -2.52
CA LYS A 92 -10.97 1.32 -3.90
C LYS A 92 -10.16 2.22 -4.84
N ALA A 93 -9.77 3.41 -4.39
CA ALA A 93 -8.89 4.30 -5.15
C ALA A 93 -7.52 3.66 -5.38
N SER A 94 -6.88 3.13 -4.33
CA SER A 94 -5.59 2.43 -4.43
C SER A 94 -5.63 1.23 -5.38
N LEU A 95 -6.68 0.39 -5.31
CA LEU A 95 -6.86 -0.72 -6.26
C LEU A 95 -7.05 -0.24 -7.69
N SER A 96 -7.77 0.87 -7.88
CA SER A 96 -7.99 1.47 -9.20
C SER A 96 -6.69 2.00 -9.79
N TYR A 97 -5.79 2.56 -8.97
CA TYR A 97 -4.43 2.93 -9.39
C TYR A 97 -3.63 1.71 -9.87
N VAL A 98 -3.62 0.63 -9.08
CA VAL A 98 -2.92 -0.62 -9.45
C VAL A 98 -3.46 -1.21 -10.76
N ASN A 99 -4.78 -1.12 -10.96
CA ASN A 99 -5.44 -1.59 -12.18
C ASN A 99 -5.39 -0.58 -13.33
N GLN A 100 -4.75 0.59 -13.15
CA GLN A 100 -4.70 1.69 -14.11
C GLN A 100 -6.09 2.20 -14.56
N ASP A 101 -7.11 2.02 -13.71
CA ASP A 101 -8.44 2.57 -13.90
C ASP A 101 -8.47 4.01 -13.36
N TRP A 102 -8.04 4.94 -14.20
CA TRP A 102 -7.94 6.36 -13.84
C TRP A 102 -9.30 7.00 -13.55
N VAL A 103 -10.37 6.49 -14.15
CA VAL A 103 -11.73 7.00 -13.95
C VAL A 103 -12.23 6.57 -12.57
N ALA A 104 -12.07 5.29 -12.22
CA ALA A 104 -12.41 4.81 -10.89
C ALA A 104 -11.52 5.41 -9.81
N LEU A 105 -10.21 5.58 -10.08
CA LEU A 105 -9.29 6.26 -9.20
C LEU A 105 -9.81 7.67 -8.84
N GLU A 106 -10.14 8.49 -9.84
CA GLU A 106 -10.65 9.84 -9.58
C GLU A 106 -11.96 9.81 -8.78
N LYS A 107 -12.91 8.95 -9.20
CA LYS A 107 -14.21 8.79 -8.52
C LYS A 107 -14.02 8.45 -7.05
N TYR A 108 -13.20 7.45 -6.74
CA TYR A 108 -13.02 6.98 -5.37
C TYR A 108 -12.15 7.92 -4.54
N SER A 109 -11.20 8.63 -5.14
CA SER A 109 -10.43 9.68 -4.46
C SER A 109 -11.34 10.82 -3.96
N ARG A 110 -12.30 11.25 -4.80
CA ARG A 110 -13.31 12.25 -4.41
C ARG A 110 -14.23 11.73 -3.33
N LYS A 111 -14.67 10.46 -3.44
CA LYS A 111 -15.49 9.85 -2.38
C LYS A 111 -14.76 9.80 -1.04
N THR A 112 -13.49 9.42 -1.02
CA THR A 112 -12.66 9.44 0.21
C THR A 112 -12.69 10.83 0.85
N LEU A 113 -12.44 11.88 0.05
CA LEU A 113 -12.48 13.27 0.51
C LEU A 113 -13.86 13.62 1.10
N GLU A 114 -14.93 13.41 0.34
CA GLU A 114 -16.30 13.75 0.74
C GLU A 114 -16.73 13.02 2.02
N THR A 115 -16.35 11.76 2.18
CA THR A 115 -16.65 10.99 3.40
C THR A 115 -15.78 11.38 4.58
N GLY A 116 -14.51 11.75 4.34
CA GLY A 116 -13.62 12.31 5.37
C GLY A 116 -14.19 13.61 5.94
N GLU A 117 -14.56 14.55 5.07
CA GLU A 117 -15.13 15.85 5.46
C GLU A 117 -16.41 15.68 6.30
N LYS A 118 -17.28 14.73 5.92
CA LYS A 118 -18.49 14.41 6.69
C LYS A 118 -18.17 13.75 8.03
N LEU A 119 -17.17 12.87 8.06
CA LEU A 119 -16.77 12.15 9.27
C LEU A 119 -16.25 13.10 10.35
N THR A 120 -15.64 14.24 9.96
CA THR A 120 -15.10 15.24 10.90
C THR A 120 -16.11 15.70 11.95
N ALA A 121 -17.40 15.73 11.63
CA ALA A 121 -18.46 16.12 12.58
C ALA A 121 -18.65 15.15 13.76
N THR A 122 -18.23 13.89 13.62
CA THR A 122 -18.45 12.82 14.62
C THR A 122 -17.16 12.15 15.07
N ASN A 123 -16.14 12.13 14.22
CA ASN A 123 -14.79 11.68 14.53
C ASN A 123 -13.80 12.63 13.85
N PRO A 124 -13.41 13.73 14.51
CA PRO A 124 -12.56 14.76 13.91
C PRO A 124 -11.17 14.25 13.55
N LEU A 125 -10.61 13.31 14.33
CA LEU A 125 -9.31 12.72 14.02
C LEU A 125 -9.34 11.97 12.69
N ARG A 126 -10.25 11.00 12.54
CA ARG A 126 -10.36 10.23 11.29
C ARG A 126 -10.87 11.10 10.15
N GLY A 127 -11.78 12.04 10.43
CA GLY A 127 -12.31 12.98 9.44
C GLY A 127 -11.21 13.81 8.80
N ASN A 128 -10.34 14.43 9.61
CA ASN A 128 -9.19 15.18 9.10
C ASN A 128 -8.20 14.26 8.37
N LEU A 129 -7.85 13.10 8.95
CA LEU A 129 -6.97 12.12 8.32
C LEU A 129 -7.44 11.74 6.91
N TYR A 130 -8.71 11.34 6.74
CA TYR A 130 -9.23 10.91 5.45
C TYR A 130 -9.53 12.06 4.48
N THR A 131 -9.77 13.26 4.99
CA THR A 131 -9.79 14.47 4.17
C THR A 131 -8.40 14.72 3.58
N GLY A 132 -7.34 14.59 4.38
CA GLY A 132 -5.96 14.62 3.92
C GLY A 132 -5.67 13.54 2.86
N VAL A 133 -5.99 12.28 3.15
CA VAL A 133 -5.83 11.15 2.21
C VAL A 133 -6.58 11.39 0.88
N GLY A 134 -7.80 11.92 0.94
CA GLY A 134 -8.56 12.29 -0.26
C GLY A 134 -7.85 13.33 -1.12
N ASN A 135 -7.33 14.41 -0.51
CA ASN A 135 -6.54 15.42 -1.22
C ASN A 135 -5.26 14.82 -1.83
N PHE A 136 -4.57 13.92 -1.12
CA PHE A 136 -3.38 13.23 -1.62
C PHE A 136 -3.69 12.43 -2.89
N LEU A 137 -4.75 11.61 -2.87
CA LEU A 137 -5.17 10.79 -4.00
C LEU A 137 -5.60 11.62 -5.21
N ILE A 138 -6.29 12.75 -4.97
CA ILE A 138 -6.66 13.71 -6.04
C ILE A 138 -5.41 14.35 -6.65
N GLY A 139 -4.43 14.74 -5.83
CA GLY A 139 -3.14 15.26 -6.28
C GLY A 139 -2.39 14.26 -7.16
N ALA A 140 -2.30 12.99 -6.72
CA ALA A 140 -1.70 11.92 -7.50
C ALA A 140 -2.40 11.71 -8.84
N THR A 141 -3.74 11.66 -8.84
CA THR A 141 -4.55 11.53 -10.07
C THR A 141 -4.28 12.67 -11.06
N THR A 142 -4.13 13.89 -10.55
CA THR A 142 -3.85 15.09 -11.35
C THR A 142 -2.51 14.97 -12.07
N LEU A 143 -1.46 14.56 -11.36
CA LEU A 143 -0.14 14.33 -11.94
C LEU A 143 -0.15 13.22 -12.99
N THR A 144 -0.85 12.12 -12.71
CA THR A 144 -0.93 11.00 -13.65
C THR A 144 -1.64 11.37 -14.94
N ARG A 145 -2.72 12.17 -14.88
CA ARG A 145 -3.52 12.55 -16.06
C ARG A 145 -2.90 13.70 -16.85
N GLN A 146 -2.40 14.73 -16.17
CA GLN A 146 -1.96 15.97 -16.82
C GLN A 146 -0.45 16.00 -17.07
N GLY A 147 0.30 15.07 -16.47
CA GLY A 147 1.75 15.06 -16.46
C GLY A 147 2.32 16.12 -15.51
N VAL A 148 3.59 15.93 -15.13
CA VAL A 148 4.28 16.79 -14.15
C VAL A 148 4.27 18.27 -14.57
N TRP A 149 4.51 18.57 -15.84
CA TRP A 149 4.62 19.96 -16.32
C TRP A 149 3.34 20.79 -16.19
N LYS A 150 2.16 20.16 -16.32
CA LYS A 150 0.87 20.86 -16.23
C LYS A 150 0.21 20.68 -14.86
N GLY A 151 0.44 19.54 -14.21
CA GLY A 151 -0.19 19.18 -12.94
C GLY A 151 0.59 19.58 -11.69
N ALA A 152 1.88 19.95 -11.78
CA ALA A 152 2.73 20.18 -10.61
C ALA A 152 2.21 21.28 -9.67
N SER A 153 1.73 22.40 -10.20
CA SER A 153 1.21 23.50 -9.37
C SER A 153 -0.04 23.06 -8.59
N GLN A 154 -0.96 22.36 -9.25
CA GLN A 154 -2.16 21.82 -8.62
C GLN A 154 -1.81 20.74 -7.60
N ALA A 155 -0.89 19.83 -7.93
CA ALA A 155 -0.44 18.79 -7.01
C ALA A 155 0.25 19.36 -5.77
N PHE A 156 1.02 20.45 -5.92
CA PHE A 156 1.64 21.15 -4.80
C PHE A 156 0.59 21.80 -3.87
N LEU A 157 -0.46 22.40 -4.44
CA LEU A 157 -1.57 22.92 -3.64
C LEU A 157 -2.30 21.80 -2.89
N GLN A 158 -2.48 20.64 -3.51
CA GLN A 158 -3.05 19.48 -2.83
C GLN A 158 -2.13 18.98 -1.71
N LEU A 159 -0.82 18.89 -1.94
CA LEU A 159 0.14 18.48 -0.93
C LEU A 159 0.12 19.40 0.31
N LYS A 160 -0.03 20.71 0.12
CA LYS A 160 -0.22 21.64 1.25
C LYS A 160 -1.45 21.30 2.09
N LYS A 161 -2.58 21.02 1.44
CA LYS A 161 -3.81 20.59 2.13
C LYS A 161 -3.63 19.27 2.86
N VAL A 162 -2.90 18.33 2.26
CA VAL A 162 -2.58 17.05 2.92
C VAL A 162 -1.91 17.31 4.27
N TYR A 163 -0.85 18.12 4.30
CA TYR A 163 -0.17 18.46 5.55
C TYR A 163 -1.07 19.22 6.52
N GLU A 164 -1.82 20.21 6.04
CA GLU A 164 -2.78 20.95 6.88
C GLU A 164 -3.75 20.02 7.63
N TYR A 165 -4.35 19.06 6.92
CA TYR A 165 -5.28 18.12 7.54
C TYR A 165 -4.61 17.05 8.41
N LEU A 166 -3.40 16.60 8.05
CA LEU A 166 -2.65 15.68 8.91
C LEU A 166 -2.20 16.35 10.21
N ASP A 167 -1.80 17.62 10.16
CA ASP A 167 -1.42 18.39 11.35
C ASP A 167 -2.67 18.64 12.24
N GLN A 168 -3.85 18.85 11.65
CA GLN A 168 -5.11 18.92 12.42
C GLN A 168 -5.49 17.59 13.08
N ALA A 169 -5.23 16.46 12.43
CA ALA A 169 -5.43 15.14 13.04
C ALA A 169 -4.41 14.87 14.16
N GLU A 170 -3.15 15.24 13.95
CA GLU A 170 -2.07 15.12 14.94
C GLU A 170 -2.31 15.99 16.17
N ALA A 171 -2.88 17.18 16.01
CA ALA A 171 -3.25 18.05 17.12
C ALA A 171 -4.32 17.43 18.04
N ILE A 172 -5.08 16.44 17.56
CA ILE A 172 -6.08 15.71 18.36
C ILE A 172 -5.43 14.52 19.07
N ASP A 173 -4.67 13.70 18.33
CA ASP A 173 -3.87 12.62 18.89
C ASP A 173 -2.64 12.35 18.01
N ALA A 174 -1.48 12.80 18.49
CA ALA A 174 -0.22 12.65 17.79
C ALA A 174 0.32 11.22 17.79
N ASN A 175 -0.17 10.37 18.69
CA ASN A 175 0.25 8.97 18.81
C ASN A 175 -0.77 8.02 18.17
N ASP A 176 -1.76 8.55 17.45
CA ASP A 176 -2.76 7.73 16.80
C ASP A 176 -2.11 6.75 15.80
N PRO A 177 -2.40 5.44 15.89
CA PRO A 177 -1.68 4.46 15.09
C PRO A 177 -1.97 4.50 13.59
N GLU A 178 -3.20 4.84 13.20
CA GLU A 178 -3.61 4.93 11.81
C GLU A 178 -2.99 6.16 11.14
N LEU A 179 -3.03 7.31 11.84
CA LEU A 179 -2.37 8.54 11.43
C LEU A 179 -0.87 8.32 11.27
N SER A 180 -0.24 7.73 12.30
CA SER A 180 1.21 7.43 12.29
C SER A 180 1.57 6.51 11.12
N LEU A 181 0.74 5.50 10.85
CA LEU A 181 0.95 4.59 9.72
C LEU A 181 0.96 5.35 8.38
N ILE A 182 -0.10 6.13 8.12
CA ILE A 182 -0.29 6.84 6.86
C ILE A 182 0.79 7.92 6.67
N ARG A 183 1.09 8.69 7.73
CA ARG A 183 2.13 9.72 7.68
C ARG A 183 3.51 9.13 7.43
N GLY A 184 3.83 8.00 8.08
CA GLY A 184 5.10 7.30 7.86
C GLY A 184 5.28 6.86 6.42
N TYR A 185 4.27 6.20 5.82
CA TYR A 185 4.32 5.83 4.39
C TYR A 185 4.45 7.05 3.48
N MET A 186 3.71 8.12 3.74
CA MET A 186 3.80 9.34 2.94
C MET A 186 5.19 9.98 3.03
N ASN A 187 5.74 10.10 4.24
CA ASN A 187 7.09 10.65 4.47
C ASN A 187 8.15 9.80 3.78
N LEU A 188 8.06 8.48 3.83
CA LEU A 188 8.98 7.59 3.10
C LEU A 188 8.90 7.80 1.59
N MET A 189 7.69 7.86 1.03
CA MET A 189 7.51 8.13 -0.41
C MET A 189 8.14 9.47 -0.82
N LEU A 190 8.06 10.48 0.04
CA LEU A 190 8.64 11.79 -0.23
C LEU A 190 10.16 11.82 -0.02
N ALA A 191 10.69 11.20 1.05
CA ALA A 191 12.11 11.20 1.37
C ALA A 191 12.98 10.48 0.32
N VAL A 192 12.45 9.42 -0.30
CA VAL A 192 13.15 8.74 -1.42
C VAL A 192 13.24 9.64 -2.66
N ASN A 193 12.38 10.65 -2.78
CA ASN A 193 12.29 11.53 -3.95
C ASN A 193 12.71 12.98 -3.70
N LEU A 194 12.88 13.38 -2.43
CA LEU A 194 13.22 14.74 -2.00
C LEU A 194 14.24 14.67 -0.85
N PRO A 195 15.32 15.46 -0.88
CA PRO A 195 16.41 15.37 0.09
C PRO A 195 16.06 16.07 1.41
N PHE A 196 15.05 15.57 2.14
CA PHE A 196 14.67 16.13 3.42
C PHE A 196 14.55 15.06 4.51
N THR A 197 15.23 15.35 5.62
CA THR A 197 15.28 14.63 6.91
C THR A 197 16.01 13.28 6.94
N SER A 198 16.64 13.01 8.09
CA SER A 198 17.29 11.74 8.42
C SER A 198 16.19 10.67 8.55
N PRO A 199 16.22 9.60 7.73
CA PRO A 199 15.22 8.53 7.77
C PRO A 199 15.09 7.87 9.14
N GLU A 200 16.16 7.88 9.94
CA GLU A 200 16.28 7.12 11.18
C GLU A 200 15.31 7.59 12.27
N GLN A 201 15.22 8.91 12.51
CA GLN A 201 14.29 9.47 13.52
C GLN A 201 12.83 9.28 13.10
N ALA A 202 12.54 9.42 11.81
CA ALA A 202 11.20 9.19 11.27
C ALA A 202 10.80 7.72 11.41
N ILE A 203 11.73 6.78 11.18
CA ILE A 203 11.51 5.35 11.37
C ILE A 203 11.25 5.01 12.84
N GLU A 204 12.00 5.58 13.78
CA GLU A 204 11.81 5.31 15.22
C GLU A 204 10.41 5.72 15.71
N GLN A 205 9.98 6.94 15.41
CA GLN A 205 8.63 7.40 15.77
C GLN A 205 7.55 6.53 15.11
N TRP A 206 7.77 6.16 13.85
CA TRP A 206 6.85 5.30 13.12
C TRP A 206 6.71 3.92 13.77
N GLN A 207 7.80 3.35 14.27
CA GLN A 207 7.77 2.07 15.00
C GLN A 207 7.03 2.13 16.32
N GLN A 208 7.09 3.26 17.03
CA GLN A 208 6.47 3.36 18.36
C GLN A 208 4.95 3.50 18.26
N ASN A 209 4.48 4.30 17.29
CA ASN A 209 3.09 4.72 17.26
C ASN A 209 2.26 4.01 16.19
N ALA A 210 2.84 3.64 15.04
CA ALA A 210 2.05 3.07 13.96
C ALA A 210 1.69 1.60 14.16
N ALA A 211 0.51 1.25 13.68
CA ALA A 211 -0.01 -0.11 13.65
C ALA A 211 -0.85 -0.32 12.38
N PRO A 212 -1.08 -1.57 11.95
CA PRO A 212 -0.55 -2.81 12.53
C PRO A 212 0.95 -3.02 12.24
N ARG A 213 1.63 -3.73 13.14
CA ARG A 213 3.10 -3.86 13.11
C ARG A 213 3.66 -4.44 11.81
N TYR A 214 2.95 -5.39 11.20
CA TYR A 214 3.37 -6.01 9.95
C TYR A 214 3.44 -5.02 8.78
N LEU A 215 2.57 -4.00 8.75
CA LEU A 215 2.63 -2.94 7.76
C LEU A 215 3.79 -1.98 8.04
N VAL A 216 4.02 -1.65 9.30
CA VAL A 216 5.19 -0.85 9.68
C VAL A 216 6.48 -1.54 9.25
N ASP A 217 6.65 -2.82 9.59
CA ASP A 217 7.83 -3.61 9.19
C ASP A 217 7.95 -3.70 7.66
N ARG A 218 6.85 -3.96 6.94
CA ARG A 218 6.83 -3.95 5.46
C ARG A 218 7.30 -2.61 4.90
N GLY A 219 6.81 -1.51 5.46
CA GLY A 219 7.12 -0.15 5.02
C GLY A 219 8.58 0.24 5.27
N ILE A 220 9.14 -0.12 6.43
CA ILE A 220 10.56 0.11 6.75
C ILE A 220 11.46 -0.73 5.86
N ALA A 221 11.08 -1.98 5.57
CA ALA A 221 11.83 -2.83 4.62
C ALA A 221 11.91 -2.21 3.22
N LEU A 222 10.82 -1.58 2.74
CA LEU A 222 10.82 -0.84 1.48
C LEU A 222 11.79 0.35 1.52
N ALA A 223 11.76 1.14 2.60
CA ALA A 223 12.66 2.28 2.77
C ALA A 223 14.13 1.86 2.71
N TYR A 224 14.52 0.85 3.50
CA TYR A 224 15.90 0.36 3.51
C TYR A 224 16.33 -0.28 2.18
N ARG A 225 15.42 -0.98 1.49
CA ARG A 225 15.69 -1.49 0.14
C ARG A 225 16.05 -0.35 -0.80
N ASP A 226 15.26 0.74 -0.78
CA ASP A 226 15.45 1.87 -1.68
C ASP A 226 16.70 2.68 -1.33
N LEU A 227 17.09 2.70 -0.05
CA LEU A 227 18.37 3.21 0.46
C LEU A 227 19.56 2.26 0.20
N LYS A 228 19.32 1.08 -0.39
CA LYS A 228 20.33 0.02 -0.65
C LYS A 228 20.99 -0.54 0.62
N GLN A 229 20.30 -0.43 1.75
CA GLN A 229 20.64 -1.01 3.05
C GLN A 229 19.99 -2.39 3.16
N TYR A 230 20.51 -3.35 2.40
CA TYR A 230 19.88 -4.66 2.25
C TYR A 230 19.85 -5.51 3.52
N PRO A 231 20.89 -5.54 4.39
CA PRO A 231 20.81 -6.27 5.66
C PRO A 231 19.64 -5.81 6.55
N GLU A 232 19.46 -4.50 6.69
CA GLU A 232 18.36 -3.91 7.46
C GLU A 232 17.02 -4.19 6.78
N ALA A 233 16.94 -4.05 5.45
CA ALA A 233 15.73 -4.40 4.71
C ALA A 233 15.33 -5.88 4.91
N LEU A 234 16.30 -6.80 4.94
CA LEU A 234 16.07 -8.22 5.22
C LEU A 234 15.57 -8.47 6.64
N GLU A 235 16.07 -7.73 7.64
CA GLU A 235 15.60 -7.83 9.01
C GLU A 235 14.10 -7.51 9.10
N TYR A 236 13.69 -6.37 8.53
CA TYR A 236 12.29 -5.93 8.59
C TYR A 236 11.35 -6.77 7.73
N VAL A 237 11.76 -7.21 6.54
CA VAL A 237 10.90 -8.09 5.73
C VAL A 237 10.70 -9.44 6.40
N ASN A 238 11.70 -9.95 7.13
CA ASN A 238 11.56 -11.18 7.93
C ASN A 238 10.59 -10.97 9.12
N ARG A 239 10.62 -9.82 9.78
CA ARG A 239 9.65 -9.48 10.83
C ARG A 239 8.22 -9.41 10.30
N ALA A 240 8.02 -8.79 9.13
CA ALA A 240 6.73 -8.78 8.46
C ALA A 240 6.24 -10.21 8.15
N LEU A 241 7.12 -11.09 7.64
CA LEU A 241 6.79 -12.50 7.38
C LEU A 241 6.37 -13.28 8.63
N ASN A 242 6.87 -12.95 9.82
CA ASN A 242 6.48 -13.66 11.05
C ASN A 242 4.98 -13.52 11.37
N SER A 243 4.36 -12.41 10.96
CA SER A 243 2.95 -12.11 11.20
C SER A 243 2.08 -12.23 9.95
N THR A 244 2.69 -12.35 8.77
CA THR A 244 2.01 -12.46 7.47
C THR A 244 2.66 -13.54 6.61
N SER A 245 2.93 -14.71 7.21
CA SER A 245 3.65 -15.82 6.57
C SER A 245 2.98 -16.35 5.30
N ASP A 246 1.70 -16.03 5.11
CA ASP A 246 0.93 -16.40 3.93
C ASP A 246 0.85 -15.29 2.86
N ASN A 247 1.43 -14.12 3.07
CA ASN A 247 1.29 -12.98 2.16
C ASN A 247 2.31 -13.05 1.01
N PRO A 248 1.86 -13.23 -0.26
CA PRO A 248 2.76 -13.32 -1.41
C PRO A 248 3.56 -12.05 -1.69
N GLU A 249 3.07 -10.86 -1.31
CA GLU A 249 3.78 -9.60 -1.54
C GLU A 249 5.02 -9.47 -0.65
N ILE A 250 5.02 -10.04 0.54
CA ILE A 250 6.16 -9.96 1.45
C ILE A 250 7.29 -10.89 0.97
N TYR A 251 6.95 -12.06 0.46
CA TYR A 251 7.91 -12.92 -0.25
C TYR A 251 8.49 -12.23 -1.48
N TYR A 252 7.64 -11.55 -2.25
CA TYR A 252 8.11 -10.77 -3.39
C TYR A 252 9.09 -9.66 -2.96
N LEU A 253 8.77 -8.88 -1.93
CA LEU A 253 9.67 -7.86 -1.39
C LEU A 253 11.01 -8.46 -0.95
N LYS A 254 10.98 -9.60 -0.24
CA LYS A 254 12.20 -10.31 0.17
C LYS A 254 13.02 -10.76 -1.03
N ALA A 255 12.37 -11.28 -2.08
CA ALA A 255 13.04 -11.67 -3.32
C ALA A 255 13.76 -10.50 -3.99
N GLN A 256 13.12 -9.32 -4.02
CA GLN A 256 13.72 -8.10 -4.56
C GLN A 256 14.97 -7.69 -3.78
N ILE A 257 14.87 -7.65 -2.44
CA ILE A 257 15.99 -7.28 -1.56
C ILE A 257 17.18 -8.24 -1.77
N LEU A 258 16.92 -9.56 -1.75
CA LEU A 258 17.94 -10.59 -1.96
C LEU A 258 18.58 -10.47 -3.35
N HIS A 259 17.79 -10.24 -4.39
CA HIS A 259 18.29 -10.10 -5.75
C HIS A 259 19.20 -8.88 -5.91
N GLU A 260 18.82 -7.73 -5.36
CA GLU A 260 19.64 -6.51 -5.40
C GLU A 260 20.91 -6.63 -4.54
N GLN A 261 20.84 -7.31 -3.39
CA GLN A 261 22.02 -7.62 -2.59
C GLN A 261 22.98 -8.56 -3.34
N ALA A 262 22.46 -9.63 -3.94
CA ALA A 262 23.22 -10.57 -4.77
C ALA A 262 23.90 -9.87 -5.96
N LYS A 263 23.26 -8.83 -6.51
CA LYS A 263 23.88 -8.00 -7.57
C LYS A 263 25.13 -7.29 -7.09
N ARG A 264 25.07 -6.71 -5.89
CA ARG A 264 26.16 -5.96 -5.27
C ARG A 264 27.29 -6.86 -4.79
N GLU A 265 26.96 -7.98 -4.18
CA GLU A 265 27.93 -8.89 -3.53
C GLU A 265 28.44 -9.99 -4.46
N GLN A 266 27.84 -10.12 -5.66
CA GLN A 266 28.13 -11.22 -6.59
C GLN A 266 27.89 -12.62 -6.01
N ASP A 267 26.99 -12.72 -5.02
CA ASP A 267 26.71 -13.96 -4.30
C ASP A 267 25.63 -14.81 -5.00
N GLN A 268 25.99 -16.02 -5.44
CA GLN A 268 25.08 -16.97 -6.10
C GLN A 268 24.04 -17.59 -5.15
N ASN A 269 24.40 -17.80 -3.88
CA ASN A 269 23.48 -18.31 -2.88
C ASN A 269 22.35 -17.30 -2.63
N LEU A 270 22.64 -16.00 -2.62
CA LEU A 270 21.60 -14.96 -2.54
C LEU A 270 20.71 -14.94 -3.79
N VAL A 271 21.25 -15.19 -4.98
CA VAL A 271 20.42 -15.35 -6.21
C VAL A 271 19.46 -16.54 -6.07
N GLN A 272 19.93 -17.68 -5.57
CA GLN A 272 19.09 -18.87 -5.36
C GLN A 272 17.97 -18.59 -4.36
N GLN A 273 18.28 -17.92 -3.24
CA GLN A 273 17.29 -17.52 -2.25
C GLN A 273 16.27 -16.53 -2.83
N ALA A 274 16.70 -15.59 -3.67
CA ALA A 274 15.78 -14.67 -4.36
C ALA A 274 14.79 -15.42 -5.25
N ILE A 275 15.27 -16.36 -6.07
CA ILE A 275 14.43 -17.22 -6.94
C ILE A 275 13.40 -17.99 -6.11
N ALA A 276 13.83 -18.60 -5.00
CA ALA A 276 12.92 -19.34 -4.12
C ALA A 276 11.81 -18.45 -3.54
N ASN A 277 12.13 -17.20 -3.17
CA ASN A 277 11.12 -16.25 -2.67
C ASN A 277 10.20 -15.74 -3.78
N PHE A 278 10.69 -15.56 -5.01
CA PHE A 278 9.81 -15.29 -6.16
C PHE A 278 8.85 -16.46 -6.41
N ASP A 279 9.31 -17.71 -6.26
CA ASP A 279 8.46 -18.90 -6.41
C ASP A 279 7.37 -18.96 -5.33
N LEU A 280 7.70 -18.62 -4.09
CA LEU A 280 6.71 -18.53 -3.00
C LEU A 280 5.64 -17.47 -3.29
N ALA A 281 6.02 -16.31 -3.83
CA ALA A 281 5.06 -15.28 -4.25
C ALA A 281 4.16 -15.78 -5.40
N LEU A 282 4.76 -16.41 -6.42
CA LEU A 282 4.03 -16.90 -7.60
C LEU A 282 3.13 -18.11 -7.31
N ALA A 283 3.39 -18.86 -6.24
CA ALA A 283 2.50 -19.93 -5.77
C ALA A 283 1.08 -19.40 -5.47
N LYS A 284 0.95 -18.12 -5.09
CA LYS A 284 -0.33 -17.45 -4.83
C LYS A 284 -0.68 -16.41 -5.90
N LYS A 285 -0.19 -16.56 -7.14
CA LYS A 285 -0.44 -15.61 -8.24
C LYS A 285 -1.92 -15.31 -8.52
N SER A 286 -2.85 -16.23 -8.20
CA SER A 286 -4.29 -16.01 -8.34
C SER A 286 -4.85 -14.95 -7.37
N GLN A 287 -4.12 -14.65 -6.30
CA GLN A 287 -4.47 -13.63 -5.31
C GLN A 287 -3.98 -12.23 -5.70
N LEU A 288 -3.04 -12.15 -6.66
CA LEU A 288 -2.33 -10.93 -7.03
C LEU A 288 -2.93 -10.27 -8.29
N PRO A 289 -2.81 -8.95 -8.44
CA PRO A 289 -3.10 -8.26 -9.70
C PRO A 289 -2.25 -8.80 -10.83
N SER A 290 -2.83 -8.95 -12.03
CA SER A 290 -2.12 -9.53 -13.18
C SER A 290 -0.85 -8.77 -13.60
N GLY A 291 -0.84 -7.45 -13.40
CA GLY A 291 0.34 -6.62 -13.65
C GLY A 291 1.50 -6.98 -12.72
N LEU A 292 1.20 -7.19 -11.44
CA LEU A 292 2.17 -7.61 -10.43
C LEU A 292 2.70 -9.02 -10.73
N VAL A 293 1.84 -9.96 -11.10
CA VAL A 293 2.27 -11.32 -11.50
C VAL A 293 3.31 -11.27 -12.62
N LYS A 294 3.03 -10.49 -13.69
CA LYS A 294 3.97 -10.32 -14.81
C LYS A 294 5.31 -9.72 -14.36
N GLN A 295 5.28 -8.79 -13.40
CA GLN A 295 6.49 -8.22 -12.83
C GLN A 295 7.34 -9.26 -12.11
N ILE A 296 6.70 -10.05 -11.23
CA ILE A 296 7.36 -11.08 -10.44
C ILE A 296 7.99 -12.12 -11.37
N GLU A 297 7.25 -12.58 -12.39
CA GLU A 297 7.77 -13.51 -13.41
C GLU A 297 8.98 -12.95 -14.16
N TYR A 298 8.91 -11.67 -14.55
CA TYR A 298 10.02 -10.98 -15.22
C TYR A 298 11.27 -10.90 -14.33
N GLU A 299 11.13 -10.37 -13.11
CA GLU A 299 12.26 -10.21 -12.17
C GLU A 299 12.87 -11.56 -11.78
N ARG A 300 12.04 -12.60 -11.62
CA ARG A 300 12.50 -13.97 -11.43
C ARG A 300 13.32 -14.47 -12.61
N SER A 301 12.89 -14.22 -13.85
CA SER A 301 13.64 -14.64 -15.04
C SER A 301 15.01 -13.97 -15.13
N GLN A 302 15.11 -12.71 -14.69
CA GLN A 302 16.38 -11.98 -14.60
C GLN A 302 17.32 -12.62 -13.58
N ALA A 303 16.81 -12.99 -12.40
CA ALA A 303 17.60 -13.70 -11.40
C ALA A 303 18.10 -15.06 -11.93
N GLN A 304 17.25 -15.81 -12.64
CA GLN A 304 17.63 -17.09 -13.27
C GLN A 304 18.71 -16.92 -14.35
N ALA A 305 18.62 -15.89 -15.19
CA ALA A 305 19.63 -15.61 -16.20
C ALA A 305 21.00 -15.33 -15.57
N ARG A 306 21.03 -14.58 -14.46
CA ARG A 306 22.25 -14.29 -13.71
C ARG A 306 22.92 -15.53 -13.14
N LEU A 307 22.14 -16.51 -12.69
CA LEU A 307 22.66 -17.76 -12.16
C LEU A 307 23.32 -18.64 -13.25
N LYS A 308 22.92 -18.46 -14.51
CA LYS A 308 23.46 -19.21 -15.66
C LYS A 308 24.65 -18.54 -16.32
N SER A 309 24.88 -17.25 -16.06
CA SER A 309 25.93 -16.45 -16.72
C SER A 309 27.29 -16.48 -16.00
N ASN A 310 27.39 -17.21 -14.89
CA ASN A 310 28.59 -17.40 -14.09
C ASN A 310 28.94 -18.90 -14.03
#